data_AF-A0A9D9K4N5-F1
#
_entry.id   AF-A0A9D9K4N5-F1
#
_cell.length_a   1.000
_cell.length_b   1.000
_cell.length_c   1.000
_cell.angle_alpha   90.00
_cell.angle_beta   90.00
_cell.angle_gamma   90.00
#
_symmetry.space_group_name_H-M   'P 1'
#
loop_
_entity.id
_entity.type
_entity.pdbx_description
1 polymer ?
#
loop_
_entity_poly.entity_id
_entity_poly.type
_entity_poly.pdbx_seq_one_letter_code
_entity_poly.pdbx_strand_id
1 'polypeptide(L)'
;MIALAEIKNLAHKRRLAATIERVLTVIEADGRCVIRTIDLEIIRAMPMELDIHDALIVGAALTHVTPVDGVLTCDQDIIRAGLVPVIW
;
A
#
# COMPACT_ATOMS: atom_id res chain seq x y z
N MET A 1 -4.68 -2.75 2.21
CA MET A 1 -5.81 -1.95 2.77
C MET A 1 -5.56 -0.44 2.87
N ILE A 2 -4.42 0.03 3.40
CA ILE A 2 -4.17 1.48 3.59
C ILE A 2 -4.29 2.29 2.30
N ALA A 3 -3.67 1.85 1.20
CA ALA A 3 -3.79 2.51 -0.09
C ALA A 3 -5.26 2.65 -0.56
N LEU A 4 -6.12 1.65 -0.33
CA LEU A 4 -7.55 1.73 -0.67
C LEU A 4 -8.30 2.72 0.23
N ALA A 5 -7.95 2.77 1.53
CA ALA A 5 -8.52 3.76 2.45
C ALA A 5 -8.14 5.19 2.05
N GLU A 6 -6.92 5.39 1.59
CA GLU A 6 -6.46 6.68 1.08
C GLU A 6 -7.13 7.07 -0.24
N ILE A 7 -7.25 6.13 -1.20
CA ILE A 7 -8.03 6.34 -2.43
C ILE A 7 -9.47 6.74 -2.10
N LYS A 8 -10.11 6.07 -1.13
CA LYS A 8 -11.46 6.43 -0.67
C LYS A 8 -11.51 7.86 -0.12
N ASN A 9 -10.53 8.27 0.68
CA ASN A 9 -10.44 9.63 1.23
C ASN A 9 -10.25 10.67 0.12
N LEU A 10 -9.38 10.40 -0.85
CA LEU A 10 -9.13 11.27 -2.00
C LEU A 10 -10.34 11.40 -2.92
N ALA A 11 -11.04 10.30 -3.18
CA ALA A 11 -12.30 10.29 -3.92
C ALA A 11 -13.37 11.12 -3.19
N HIS A 12 -13.50 10.97 -1.86
CA HIS A 12 -14.41 11.78 -1.05
C HIS A 12 -14.09 13.29 -1.11
N LYS A 13 -12.79 13.63 -1.10
CA LYS A 13 -12.30 15.01 -1.27
C LYS A 13 -12.37 15.53 -2.72
N ARG A 14 -12.92 14.75 -3.66
CA ARG A 14 -12.99 15.05 -5.11
C ARG A 14 -11.63 15.35 -5.74
N ARG A 15 -10.56 14.76 -5.20
CA ARG A 15 -9.19 14.85 -5.74
C ARG A 15 -8.86 13.71 -6.72
N LEU A 16 -9.79 12.77 -6.89
CA LEU A 16 -9.75 11.72 -7.88
C LEU A 16 -11.01 11.81 -8.74
N ALA A 17 -10.85 11.66 -10.06
CA ALA A 17 -11.97 11.62 -10.99
C ALA A 17 -12.76 10.30 -10.89
N ALA A 18 -12.10 9.22 -10.50
CA ALA A 18 -12.72 7.92 -10.30
C ALA A 18 -13.40 7.81 -8.92
N THR A 19 -14.54 7.12 -8.87
CA THR A 19 -15.18 6.74 -7.59
C THR A 19 -14.46 5.56 -6.96
N ILE A 20 -14.61 5.39 -5.64
CA ILE A 20 -14.03 4.25 -4.94
C ILE A 20 -14.62 2.93 -5.43
N GLU A 21 -15.92 2.90 -5.75
CA GLU A 21 -16.61 1.71 -6.28
C GLU A 21 -15.99 1.29 -7.62
N ARG A 22 -15.71 2.28 -8.50
CA ARG A 22 -15.07 1.99 -9.78
C ARG A 22 -13.67 1.42 -9.60
N VAL A 23 -12.89 1.94 -8.66
CA VAL A 23 -11.55 1.43 -8.34
C VAL A 23 -11.62 0.00 -7.82
N LEU A 24 -12.50 -0.28 -6.86
CA LEU A 24 -12.68 -1.62 -6.30
C LEU A 24 -13.09 -2.62 -7.38
N THR A 25 -14.05 -2.27 -8.25
CA THR A 25 -14.44 -3.14 -9.37
C THR A 25 -13.27 -3.48 -10.30
N VAL A 26 -12.38 -2.54 -10.61
CA VAL A 26 -11.20 -2.82 -11.45
C VAL A 26 -10.24 -3.78 -10.74
N ILE A 27 -9.94 -3.50 -9.47
CA ILE A 27 -8.97 -4.27 -8.69
C ILE A 27 -9.49 -5.70 -8.44
N GLU A 28 -10.76 -5.84 -8.07
CA GLU A 28 -11.38 -7.16 -7.80
C GLU A 28 -11.52 -8.01 -9.08
N ALA A 29 -11.66 -7.38 -10.25
CA ALA A 29 -11.73 -8.09 -11.53
C ALA A 29 -10.34 -8.49 -12.07
N ASP A 30 -9.25 -7.93 -11.55
CA ASP A 30 -7.88 -8.24 -11.99
C ASP A 30 -7.23 -9.25 -11.04
N GLY A 31 -7.11 -10.50 -11.47
CA GLY A 31 -6.48 -11.58 -10.68
C GLY A 31 -4.99 -11.37 -10.38
N ARG A 32 -4.35 -10.35 -10.95
CA ARG A 32 -2.97 -9.95 -10.62
C ARG A 32 -2.92 -9.05 -9.38
N CYS A 33 -4.05 -8.49 -8.96
CA CYS A 33 -4.14 -7.66 -7.78
C CYS A 33 -4.61 -8.49 -6.57
N VAL A 34 -3.91 -8.33 -5.45
CA VAL A 34 -4.29 -8.96 -4.18
C VAL A 34 -4.58 -7.87 -3.15
N ILE A 35 -5.80 -7.88 -2.61
CA ILE A 35 -6.16 -7.00 -1.50
C ILE A 35 -5.76 -7.69 -0.19
N ARG A 36 -4.69 -7.20 0.44
CA ARG A 36 -4.25 -7.70 1.74
C ARG A 36 -4.88 -6.90 2.89
N THR A 37 -5.40 -7.64 3.88
CA THR A 37 -5.84 -7.11 5.18
C THR A 37 -4.65 -6.84 6.09
N ILE A 38 -4.78 -5.90 7.02
CA ILE A 38 -3.75 -5.68 8.05
C ILE A 38 -3.95 -6.75 9.13
N ASP A 39 -2.89 -7.48 9.44
CA ASP A 39 -2.84 -8.51 10.48
C ASP A 39 -1.67 -8.25 11.45
N LEU A 40 -1.54 -9.11 12.45
CA LEU A 40 -0.47 -8.99 13.46
C LEU A 40 0.92 -9.20 12.88
N GLU A 41 1.06 -9.93 11.77
CA GLU A 41 2.36 -10.15 11.14
C GLU A 41 2.87 -8.85 10.53
N ILE A 42 2.01 -8.14 9.78
CA ILE A 42 2.31 -6.81 9.25
C ILE A 42 2.69 -5.87 10.39
N ILE A 43 1.89 -5.83 11.47
CA ILE A 43 2.13 -4.92 12.60
C ILE A 43 3.51 -5.16 13.25
N ARG A 44 3.93 -6.41 13.36
CA ARG A 44 5.25 -6.76 13.93
C ARG A 44 6.41 -6.40 13.02
N ALA A 45 6.19 -6.35 11.72
CA ALA A 45 7.20 -6.03 10.72
C ALA A 45 7.23 -4.54 10.33
N MET A 46 6.35 -3.71 10.90
CA MET A 46 6.32 -2.28 10.66
C MET A 46 7.65 -1.63 11.10
N PRO A 47 8.32 -0.86 10.24
CA PRO A 47 9.45 -0.03 10.65
C PRO A 47 8.99 1.11 11.55
N MET A 48 9.86 1.55 12.45
CA MET A 48 9.55 2.58 13.46
C MET A 48 9.97 3.99 13.00
N GLU A 49 10.79 4.07 11.97
CA GLU A 49 11.34 5.28 11.37
C GLU A 49 10.42 5.95 10.34
N LEU A 50 9.34 5.27 9.92
CA LEU A 50 8.34 5.78 9.00
C LEU A 50 7.05 6.16 9.74
N ASP A 51 6.20 6.98 9.10
CA ASP A 51 4.87 7.20 9.63
C ASP A 51 4.03 5.92 9.60
N ILE A 52 2.91 5.92 10.34
CA ILE A 52 2.10 4.71 10.52
C ILE A 52 1.56 4.14 9.20
N HIS A 53 1.23 4.98 8.21
CA HIS A 53 0.68 4.53 6.94
C HIS A 53 1.78 3.92 6.06
N ASP A 54 2.92 4.58 5.97
CA ASP A 54 4.08 4.10 5.22
C ASP A 54 4.67 2.85 5.84
N ALA A 55 4.77 2.81 7.17
CA ALA A 55 5.20 1.62 7.89
C ALA A 55 4.27 0.42 7.65
N LEU A 56 2.96 0.64 7.50
CA LEU A 56 2.02 -0.43 7.14
C LEU A 56 2.21 -0.92 5.70
N ILE A 57 2.55 -0.04 4.75
CA ILE A 57 2.86 -0.41 3.36
C ILE A 57 4.15 -1.23 3.32
N VAL A 58 5.22 -0.74 3.95
CA VAL A 58 6.52 -1.41 4.01
C VAL A 58 6.42 -2.74 4.76
N GLY A 59 5.75 -2.77 5.92
CA GLY A 59 5.50 -3.99 6.67
C GLY A 59 4.70 -5.03 5.87
N ALA A 60 3.73 -4.59 5.05
CA ALA A 60 2.97 -5.46 4.16
C ALA A 60 3.82 -6.03 3.01
N ALA A 61 4.79 -5.27 2.50
CA ALA A 61 5.75 -5.76 1.50
C ALA A 61 6.73 -6.78 2.09
N LEU A 62 7.29 -6.49 3.27
CA LEU A 62 8.27 -7.34 3.97
C LEU A 62 7.69 -8.71 4.37
N THR A 63 6.40 -8.77 4.64
CA THR A 63 5.70 -9.99 5.13
C THR A 63 4.86 -10.66 4.05
N HIS A 64 5.02 -10.28 2.78
CA HIS A 64 4.25 -10.89 1.71
C HIS A 64 4.68 -12.36 1.51
N VAL A 65 3.70 -13.27 1.37
CA VAL A 65 3.96 -14.73 1.28
C VAL A 65 4.92 -15.08 0.15
N THR A 66 4.73 -14.42 -1.01
CA THR A 66 5.67 -14.46 -2.12
C THR A 66 6.52 -13.18 -2.07
N PRO A 67 7.85 -13.27 -2.20
CA PRO A 67 8.69 -12.08 -2.30
C PRO A 67 8.16 -11.13 -3.38
N VAL A 68 8.01 -9.86 -3.03
CA VAL A 68 7.66 -8.80 -3.98
C VAL A 68 8.92 -8.16 -4.51
N ASP A 69 8.91 -7.75 -5.78
CA ASP A 69 10.05 -7.07 -6.40
C ASP A 69 10.34 -5.70 -5.77
N GLY A 70 9.34 -5.10 -5.11
CA GLY A 70 9.46 -3.84 -4.41
C GLY A 70 8.13 -3.17 -4.16
N VAL A 71 8.18 -1.99 -3.55
CA VAL A 71 7.03 -1.09 -3.38
C VAL A 71 7.04 -0.09 -4.54
N LEU A 72 5.94 -0.04 -5.30
CA LEU A 72 5.73 1.00 -6.31
C LEU A 72 5.30 2.29 -5.61
N THR A 73 6.20 3.27 -5.52
CA THR A 73 5.92 4.54 -4.84
C THR A 73 6.81 5.68 -5.33
N CYS A 74 6.31 6.91 -5.24
CA CYS A 74 7.10 8.13 -5.39
C CYS A 74 7.44 8.78 -4.04
N ASP A 75 7.03 8.15 -2.93
CA ASP A 75 7.23 8.67 -1.58
C ASP A 75 8.71 8.67 -1.20
N GLN A 76 9.22 9.86 -0.86
CA GLN A 76 10.63 10.07 -0.55
C GLN A 76 11.03 9.52 0.81
N ASP A 77 10.11 9.37 1.76
CA ASP A 77 10.41 8.81 3.07
C ASP A 77 10.62 7.30 2.95
N ILE A 78 9.75 6.61 2.20
CA ILE A 78 9.96 5.18 1.88
C ILE A 78 11.25 4.97 1.07
N ILE A 79 11.51 5.80 0.05
CA ILE A 79 12.73 5.70 -0.78
C ILE A 79 13.99 5.88 0.07
N ARG A 80 14.02 6.92 0.92
CA ARG A 80 15.19 7.23 1.74
C ARG A 80 15.43 6.22 2.85
N ALA A 81 14.38 5.59 3.35
CA ALA A 81 14.51 4.55 4.38
C ALA A 81 15.27 3.32 3.86
N GLY A 82 15.19 3.01 2.56
CA GLY A 82 15.96 1.92 1.95
C GLY A 82 15.61 0.53 2.49
N LEU A 83 14.42 0.38 3.08
CA LEU A 83 13.97 -0.83 3.78
C LEU A 83 13.47 -1.94 2.86
N VAL A 84 12.96 -1.54 1.70
CA VAL A 84 12.47 -2.40 0.64
C VAL A 84 12.93 -1.84 -0.71
N PRO A 85 13.11 -2.68 -1.74
CA PRO A 85 13.31 -2.17 -3.09
C PRO A 85 12.14 -1.27 -3.49
N VAL A 86 12.43 -0.15 -4.14
CA VAL A 86 11.41 0.76 -4.68
C VAL A 86 11.41 0.66 -6.20
N ILE A 87 10.23 0.54 -6.77
CA ILE A 87 9.99 0.52 -8.21
C ILE A 87 9.26 1.82 -8.58
N TRP A 88 9.57 2.37 -9.74
CA TRP A 88 8.84 3.50 -10.34
C TRP A 88 8.38 3.11 -11.73
#